data_AF-A0A2M8DTB5-F1
#
_entry.id   AF-A0A2M8DTB5-F1
#
_cell.length_a   1.000
_cell.length_b   1.000
_cell.length_c   1.000
_cell.angle_alpha   90.00
_cell.angle_beta   90.00
_cell.angle_gamma   90.00
#
_symmetry.space_group_name_H-M   'P 1'
#
loop_
_entity.id
_entity.type
_entity.pdbx_description
1 polymer ?
#
loop_
_entity_poly.entity_id
_entity_poly.type
_entity_poly.pdbx_seq_one_letter_code
_entity_poly.pdbx_strand_id
1 'polypeptide(L)' 'VGKKTAERLLLELQGKFAPSSAAGGSGAIMASAGNDIINALLALGYSEKEADWAEKQLLKDANVSDGIRQALKLLSKA' A
#
# COMPACT_ATOMS: atom_id res chain seq x y z
N VAL A 1 33.91 0.05 -8.66
CA VAL A 1 33.33 -0.40 -7.38
C VAL A 1 34.13 -1.59 -6.89
N GLY A 2 34.77 -1.49 -5.72
CA GLY A 2 35.58 -2.58 -5.15
C GLY A 2 34.86 -3.31 -4.01
N LYS A 3 35.39 -4.45 -3.58
CA LYS A 3 34.80 -5.32 -2.53
C LYS A 3 34.39 -4.56 -1.26
N LYS A 4 35.29 -3.71 -0.75
CA LYS A 4 35.05 -2.89 0.46
C LYS A 4 33.92 -1.87 0.28
N THR A 5 33.76 -1.34 -0.92
CA THR A 5 32.67 -0.41 -1.24
C THR A 5 31.35 -1.16 -1.34
N ALA A 6 31.33 -2.34 -1.97
CA ALA A 6 30.14 -3.18 -2.07
C ALA A 6 29.63 -3.67 -0.71
N GLU A 7 30.52 -4.11 0.19
CA GLU A 7 30.18 -4.53 1.55
C GLU A 7 29.61 -3.37 2.38
N ARG A 8 30.16 -2.16 2.22
CA ARG A 8 29.66 -0.95 2.86
C ARG A 8 28.27 -0.56 2.33
N LEU A 9 28.06 -0.60 1.02
CA LEU A 9 26.73 -0.36 0.43
C LEU A 9 25.71 -1.37 0.94
N LEU A 10 26.07 -2.65 1.06
CA LEU A 10 25.16 -3.68 1.55
C LEU A 10 24.72 -3.41 3.00
N LEU A 11 25.65 -3.07 3.89
CA LEU A 11 25.37 -2.72 5.29
C LEU A 11 24.56 -1.42 5.41
N GLU A 12 24.93 -0.39 4.66
CA GLU A 12 24.22 0.91 4.69
C GLU A 12 22.81 0.80 4.12
N LEU A 13 22.57 -0.08 3.14
CA LEU A 13 21.25 -0.28 2.55
C LEU A 13 20.37 -1.21 3.39
N GLN A 14 20.94 -2.20 4.08
CA GLN A 14 20.17 -3.16 4.88
C GLN A 14 19.32 -2.49 5.98
N GLY A 15 19.79 -1.37 6.55
CA GLY A 15 19.05 -0.61 7.57
C GLY A 15 18.20 0.56 7.03
N LYS A 16 18.32 0.90 5.73
CA LYS A 16 17.61 2.04 5.12
C LYS A 16 16.36 1.63 4.37
N PHE A 17 16.24 0.35 4.03
CA PHE A 17 14.96 -0.27 3.71
C PHE A 17 14.24 -0.62 5.01
N ALA A 18 13.84 0.41 5.78
CA ALA A 18 12.63 0.24 6.57
C ALA A 18 11.53 -0.19 5.58
N PRO A 19 10.68 -1.17 5.91
CA PRO A 19 9.60 -1.59 5.03
C PRO A 19 8.55 -0.47 4.95
N SER A 20 8.87 0.59 4.21
CA SER A 20 7.85 1.38 3.54
C SER A 20 7.35 0.45 2.43
N SER A 21 6.17 -0.10 2.66
CA SER A 21 5.42 -0.95 1.74
C SER A 21 5.57 -0.50 0.29
N ALA A 22 6.49 -1.12 -0.43
CA ALA A 22 6.57 -1.03 -1.88
C ALA A 22 7.29 -2.26 -2.43
N ALA A 23 6.48 -3.29 -2.65
CA ALA A 23 6.60 -4.32 -3.68
C ALA A 23 7.89 -5.15 -3.76
N GLY A 24 7.79 -6.44 -3.40
CA GLY A 24 8.86 -7.39 -3.69
C GLY A 24 8.70 -8.80 -3.13
N GLY A 25 7.50 -9.39 -3.22
CA GLY A 25 7.31 -10.85 -3.22
C GLY A 25 7.67 -11.62 -1.95
N SER A 26 6.68 -11.85 -1.07
CA SER A 26 6.56 -13.07 -0.26
C SER A 26 5.18 -13.11 0.36
N GLY A 27 4.41 -14.14 0.02
CA GLY A 27 3.10 -14.41 0.59
C GLY A 27 1.97 -14.03 -0.33
N ALA A 28 1.50 -15.03 -1.09
CA ALA A 28 0.10 -15.10 -1.47
C ALA A 28 -0.75 -15.25 -0.19
N ILE A 29 -0.82 -14.20 0.61
CA ILE A 29 -1.96 -13.97 1.47
C ILE A 29 -3.01 -13.48 0.48
N MET A 30 -4.16 -14.14 0.41
CA MET A 30 -5.27 -13.74 -0.45
C MET A 30 -5.56 -12.26 -0.21
N ALA A 31 -4.98 -11.38 -1.02
CA ALA A 31 -5.22 -9.95 -0.96
C ALA A 31 -6.67 -9.80 -1.39
N SER A 32 -7.55 -9.63 -0.40
CA SER A 32 -8.93 -9.32 -0.69
C SER A 32 -8.94 -7.98 -1.43
N ALA A 33 -9.87 -7.79 -2.37
CA ALA A 33 -9.99 -6.53 -3.10
C ALA A 33 -10.07 -5.32 -2.15
N GLY A 34 -10.58 -5.49 -0.93
CA GLY A 34 -10.61 -4.49 0.13
C GLY A 34 -9.21 -4.06 0.62
N ASN A 35 -8.32 -5.02 0.86
CA ASN A 35 -6.94 -4.72 1.28
C ASN A 35 -6.16 -3.95 0.20
N ASP A 36 -6.38 -4.28 -1.07
CA ASP A 36 -5.75 -3.55 -2.18
C ASP A 36 -6.26 -2.11 -2.30
N ILE A 37 -7.55 -1.88 -2.04
CA ILE A 37 -8.13 -0.54 -1.99
C ILE A 37 -7.53 0.28 -0.84
N ILE A 38 -7.44 -0.31 0.37
CA ILE A 38 -6.86 0.37 1.54
C ILE A 38 -5.39 0.75 1.27
N ASN A 39 -4.58 -0.20 0.77
CA ASN A 39 -3.18 0.05 0.45
C ASN A 39 -3.02 1.15 -0.61
N ALA A 40 -3.89 1.19 -1.63
CA ALA A 40 -3.89 2.24 -2.64
C ALA A 40 -4.22 3.62 -2.04
N LEU A 41 -5.19 3.71 -1.13
CA LEU A 41 -5.53 4.97 -0.45
C LEU A 41 -4.40 5.46 0.46
N LEU A 42 -3.75 4.56 1.19
CA LEU A 42 -2.57 4.89 2.00
C LEU A 42 -1.42 5.40 1.14
N ALA A 43 -1.16 4.77 -0.02
CA ALA A 43 -0.13 5.21 -0.96
C ALA A 43 -0.43 6.60 -1.57
N LEU A 44 -1.70 7.01 -1.64
CA LEU A 44 -2.12 8.34 -2.05
C LEU A 44 -2.00 9.40 -0.93
N GLY A 45 -1.68 8.98 0.30
CA GLY A 45 -1.50 9.87 1.45
C GLY A 45 -2.73 10.05 2.33
N TYR A 46 -3.79 9.26 2.14
CA TYR A 46 -4.92 9.21 3.05
C TYR A 46 -4.56 8.45 4.34
N SER A 47 -5.25 8.76 5.44
CA SER A 47 -5.02 8.07 6.71
C SER A 47 -5.65 6.68 6.76
N GLU A 48 -5.11 5.77 7.57
CA GLU A 48 -5.71 4.43 7.78
C GLU A 48 -7.18 4.52 8.21
N LYS A 49 -7.52 5.51 9.04
CA LYS A 49 -8.90 5.72 9.52
C LYS A 49 -9.86 6.02 8.37
N GLU A 50 -9.43 6.86 7.43
CA GLU A 50 -10.21 7.24 6.26
C GLU A 50 -10.29 6.08 5.25
N ALA A 51 -9.20 5.35 5.07
CA ALA A 51 -9.14 4.20 4.16
C ALA A 51 -10.07 3.07 4.64
N ASP A 52 -10.03 2.72 5.93
CA ASP A 52 -10.94 1.73 6.54
C ASP A 52 -12.40 2.18 6.50
N TRP A 53 -12.64 3.48 6.72
CA TRP A 53 -14.00 4.02 6.65
C TRP A 53 -14.54 3.93 5.23
N ALA A 54 -13.73 4.29 4.23
CA ALA A 54 -14.10 4.17 2.84
C ALA A 54 -14.34 2.70 2.46
N GLU A 55 -13.43 1.78 2.80
CA GLU A 55 -13.52 0.32 2.55
C GLU A 55 -14.86 -0.25 3.03
N LYS A 56 -15.29 0.10 4.25
CA LYS A 56 -16.56 -0.36 4.84
C LYS A 56 -17.81 0.15 4.11
N GLN A 57 -17.71 1.29 3.44
CA GLN A 57 -18.81 1.88 2.66
C GLN A 57 -18.90 1.31 1.24
N LEU A 58 -17.90 0.54 0.81
CA LEU A 58 -17.90 -0.10 -0.50
C LEU A 58 -18.74 -1.37 -0.51
N LEU A 59 -19.37 -1.61 -1.66
CA LEU A 59 -20.04 -2.87 -1.96
C LEU A 59 -18.98 -3.93 -2.24
N LYS A 60 -19.12 -5.12 -1.62
CA LYS A 60 -18.15 -6.23 -1.67
C LYS A 60 -17.87 -6.79 -3.08
N ASP A 61 -18.66 -6.42 -4.09
CA ASP A 61 -18.51 -6.85 -5.48
C ASP A 61 -17.77 -5.83 -6.37
N ALA A 62 -17.24 -4.74 -5.82
CA ALA A 62 -16.49 -3.76 -6.60
C ALA A 62 -15.08 -4.27 -6.95
N ASN A 63 -14.73 -4.23 -8.22
CA ASN A 63 -13.36 -4.45 -8.68
C ASN A 63 -12.44 -3.36 -8.07
N VAL A 64 -11.17 -3.69 -7.76
CA VAL A 64 -10.22 -2.79 -7.06
C VAL A 64 -10.19 -1.39 -7.66
N SER A 65 -10.15 -1.29 -8.99
CA SER A 65 -10.14 0.00 -9.71
C SER A 65 -11.41 0.83 -9.48
N ASP A 66 -12.57 0.18 -9.46
CA ASP A 66 -13.85 0.85 -9.21
C ASP A 66 -14.00 1.19 -7.73
N GLY A 67 -13.47 0.33 -6.86
CA GLY A 67 -13.45 0.55 -5.43
C GLY A 67 -12.60 1.76 -5.03
N ILE A 68 -11.41 1.92 -5.62
CA ILE A 68 -10.57 3.11 -5.40
C ILE A 68 -11.31 4.38 -5.85
N ARG A 69 -11.97 4.37 -7.02
CA ARG A 69 -12.73 5.53 -7.50
C ARG A 69 -13.91 5.88 -6.58
N GLN A 70 -14.65 4.88 -6.11
CA GLN A 70 -15.76 5.09 -5.19
C GLN A 70 -15.26 5.60 -3.83
N ALA A 71 -14.19 5.02 -3.28
CA ALA A 71 -13.56 5.46 -2.05
C ALA A 71 -13.14 6.94 -2.12
N LEU A 72 -12.42 7.33 -3.17
CA LEU A 72 -11.99 8.72 -3.38
C LEU A 72 -13.18 9.67 -3.51
N LYS A 73 -14.28 9.24 -4.14
CA LYS A 73 -15.51 10.04 -4.24
C LYS A 73 -16.19 10.23 -2.89
N LEU A 74 -16.16 9.22 -2.03
CA LEU A 74 -16.70 9.30 -0.66
C LEU A 74 -15.85 10.25 0.21
N LEU A 75 -14.53 10.12 0.12
CA LEU A 75 -13.57 10.93 0.88
C LEU A 75 -13.53 12.39 0.40
N SER A 76 -13.71 12.65 -0.90
CA SER A 76 -13.80 14.00 -1.46
C SER A 76 -15.07 14.76 -1.06
N LYS A 77 -16.08 14.07 -0.55
CA LYS A 77 -17.37 14.65 -0.18
C LYS A 77 -17.55 14.79 1.34
N ALA A 78 -16.59 14.27 2.12
CA ALA A 78 -16.45 14.51 3.55
C ALA A 78 -15.74 15.85 3.80
#